data_AF-A0A833TN28-F1
#
_entry.id   AF-A0A833TN28-F1
#
_cell.length_a   1.000
_cell.length_b   1.000
_cell.length_c   1.000
_cell.angle_alpha   90.00
_cell.angle_beta   90.00
_cell.angle_gamma   90.00
#
_symmetry.space_group_name_H-M   'P 1'
#
loop_
_entity.id
_entity.type
_entity.pdbx_description
1 polymer ?
#
loop_
_entity_poly.entity_id
_entity_poly.type
_entity_poly.pdbx_seq_one_letter_code
_entity_poly.pdbx_strand_id
1 'polypeptide(L)'
;MNHEPSGNTEVPSSGVASQEMWPFHMIGAPEDVLVPRGKACQEICSLLGKFVPERGEISFGGVAYVLPALAGVSVADVGTVSLPVREEMAAKLETTGNYQGNATWVFPSYLVQIQNSEWVGGIVTLCTVIAEKFGYKDVALQPVLSKVMLYGPRGKVEKQQMPGGERCVATLEVHLPSEHLGGTLMVYKEDGLNTTRYEFDRTNNTAAFRPHYVAIAPGAFYSVEEVKSGYRLVVVYSLYLPPEATIGKASMKQMQLEFANAIAKLSDENADDLRSADEIEMLALILSKSTTKTQLQAGALCDVDRDRVALIKDANRLLPPGKQLKLYLAHLRSSDQKKAIDVSWYSPSGEMMSSGELVLSAK
;
A
#
# COMPACT_ATOMS: atom_id res chain seq x y z
N MET A 1 26.08 83.71 -8.44
CA MET A 1 24.75 84.00 -7.87
C MET A 1 23.75 83.03 -8.46
N ASN A 2 23.01 82.35 -7.58
CA ASN A 2 21.69 81.73 -7.78
C ASN A 2 21.66 80.37 -8.53
N HIS A 3 21.36 79.25 -7.82
CA HIS A 3 20.03 78.65 -7.54
C HIS A 3 19.42 78.06 -8.84
N GLU A 4 18.96 76.81 -8.99
CA GLU A 4 18.47 75.71 -8.14
C GLU A 4 18.12 74.50 -9.12
N PRO A 5 17.33 73.44 -8.82
CA PRO A 5 17.55 72.25 -8.00
C PRO A 5 17.24 70.90 -8.72
N SER A 6 17.21 69.84 -7.89
CA SER A 6 16.93 68.41 -8.08
C SER A 6 15.77 67.96 -8.97
N GLY A 7 15.93 66.76 -9.53
CA GLY A 7 14.85 65.84 -9.87
C GLY A 7 15.38 64.40 -9.94
N ASN A 8 15.29 63.67 -8.82
CA ASN A 8 15.50 62.23 -8.74
C ASN A 8 14.40 61.50 -9.52
N THR A 9 14.78 60.58 -10.39
CA THR A 9 13.92 59.47 -10.80
C THR A 9 14.72 58.18 -10.60
N GLU A 10 14.50 57.54 -9.45
CA GLU A 10 14.92 56.16 -9.21
C GLU A 10 14.21 55.25 -10.21
N VAL A 11 14.99 54.53 -11.02
CA VAL A 11 14.52 53.33 -11.71
C VAL A 11 14.97 52.15 -10.85
N PRO A 12 14.07 51.24 -10.42
CA PRO A 12 14.45 50.13 -9.56
C PRO A 12 15.42 49.21 -10.29
N SER A 13 16.51 48.85 -9.61
CA SER A 13 17.43 47.82 -10.07
C SER A 13 16.64 46.55 -10.39
N SER A 14 16.60 46.18 -11.67
CA SER A 14 16.14 44.87 -12.10
C SER A 14 17.11 43.84 -11.54
N GLY A 15 16.81 43.32 -10.35
CA GLY A 15 17.43 42.12 -9.83
C GLY A 15 17.25 41.03 -10.87
N VAL A 16 18.37 40.55 -11.41
CA VAL A 16 18.42 39.43 -12.33
C VAL A 16 17.79 38.25 -11.58
N ALA A 17 16.57 37.89 -11.96
CA ALA A 17 15.90 36.71 -11.46
C ALA A 17 16.78 35.51 -11.80
N SER A 18 17.36 34.90 -10.77
CA SER A 18 18.06 33.63 -10.85
C SER A 18 17.18 32.64 -11.60
N GLN A 19 17.64 32.20 -12.78
CA GLN A 19 17.01 31.13 -13.54
C GLN A 19 16.87 29.91 -12.63
N GLU A 20 15.63 29.57 -12.26
CA GLU A 20 15.33 28.38 -11.47
C GLU A 20 15.76 27.13 -12.27
N MET A 21 16.90 26.58 -11.87
CA MET A 21 17.55 25.46 -12.52
C MET A 21 16.95 24.17 -11.98
N TRP A 22 15.91 23.68 -12.66
CA TRP A 22 15.16 22.47 -12.30
C TRP A 22 15.92 21.19 -12.71
N PRO A 23 15.99 20.14 -11.88
CA PRO A 23 16.90 18.99 -12.11
C PRO A 23 16.56 18.11 -13.33
N PHE A 24 15.41 18.30 -13.98
CA PHE A 24 15.00 17.53 -15.16
C PHE A 24 15.28 18.26 -16.49
N HIS A 25 16.50 18.76 -16.70
CA HIS A 25 16.96 19.23 -18.02
C HIS A 25 17.16 18.09 -19.04
N MET A 26 16.48 16.95 -18.87
CA MET A 26 16.66 15.78 -19.71
C MET A 26 15.64 15.79 -20.84
N ILE A 27 16.15 15.99 -22.06
CA ILE A 27 15.46 15.60 -23.29
C ILE A 27 15.60 14.07 -23.36
N GLY A 28 14.49 13.35 -23.20
CA GLY A 28 14.44 11.90 -23.31
C GLY A 28 13.17 11.43 -24.02
N ALA A 29 13.25 10.29 -24.70
CA ALA A 29 12.10 9.62 -25.29
C ALA A 29 11.22 8.99 -24.19
N PRO A 30 9.93 8.68 -24.46
CA PRO A 30 9.03 8.06 -23.48
C PRO A 30 9.54 6.76 -22.84
N GLU A 31 10.44 6.06 -23.54
CA GLU A 31 11.02 4.78 -23.12
C GLU A 31 12.40 4.94 -22.43
N ASP A 32 12.92 6.17 -22.29
CA ASP A 32 14.22 6.39 -21.67
C ASP A 32 14.14 6.13 -20.16
N VAL A 33 15.04 5.27 -19.67
CA VAL A 33 15.22 5.04 -18.25
C VAL A 33 16.02 6.19 -17.66
N LEU A 34 15.42 6.97 -16.78
CA LEU A 34 16.10 8.07 -16.09
C LEU A 34 17.22 7.52 -15.21
N VAL A 35 18.46 7.93 -15.51
CA VAL A 35 19.63 7.61 -14.69
C VAL A 35 19.97 8.80 -13.80
N PRO A 36 19.94 8.66 -12.47
CA PRO A 36 20.32 9.74 -11.56
C PRO A 36 21.77 10.20 -11.81
N ARG A 37 22.00 11.51 -11.72
CA ARG A 37 23.35 12.10 -11.79
C ARG A 37 24.01 12.10 -10.41
N GLY A 38 25.31 11.82 -10.35
CA GLY A 38 26.09 11.76 -9.11
C GLY A 38 26.12 10.35 -8.50
N LYS A 39 27.26 9.99 -7.89
CA LYS A 39 27.48 8.63 -7.36
C LYS A 39 26.56 8.35 -6.18
N ALA A 40 26.37 9.32 -5.28
CA ALA A 40 25.45 9.24 -4.16
C ALA A 40 24.00 9.00 -4.62
N CYS A 41 23.50 9.76 -5.61
CA CYS A 41 22.16 9.55 -6.17
C CYS A 41 22.01 8.17 -6.84
N GLN A 42 23.05 7.69 -7.53
CA GLN A 42 23.05 6.35 -8.13
C GLN A 42 23.08 5.24 -7.06
N GLU A 43 23.83 5.44 -5.97
CA GLU A 43 23.87 4.54 -4.83
C GLU A 43 22.50 4.50 -4.11
N ILE A 44 21.90 5.66 -3.85
CA ILE A 44 20.54 5.77 -3.29
C ILE A 44 19.53 5.07 -4.21
N CYS A 45 19.59 5.31 -5.52
CA CYS A 45 18.70 4.65 -6.48
C CYS A 45 18.92 3.14 -6.53
N SER A 46 20.16 2.67 -6.48
CA SER A 46 20.49 1.24 -6.41
C SER A 46 19.94 0.61 -5.13
N LEU A 47 20.08 1.29 -3.98
CA LEU A 47 19.54 0.85 -2.70
C LEU A 47 18.00 0.84 -2.71
N LEU A 48 17.34 1.82 -3.34
CA LEU A 48 15.87 1.84 -3.53
C LEU A 48 15.38 0.76 -4.49
N GLY A 49 16.19 0.39 -5.49
CA GLY A 49 15.91 -0.73 -6.40
C GLY A 49 16.11 -2.09 -5.74
N LYS A 50 17.11 -2.19 -4.85
CA LYS A 50 17.35 -3.37 -3.99
C LYS A 50 16.37 -3.45 -2.82
N PHE A 51 15.71 -2.34 -2.48
CA PHE A 51 14.57 -2.32 -1.58
C PHE A 51 13.39 -3.01 -2.27
N VAL A 52 13.49 -4.32 -2.29
CA VAL A 52 12.34 -5.19 -2.17
C VAL A 52 12.03 -5.06 -0.69
N PRO A 53 10.96 -4.36 -0.25
CA PRO A 53 10.44 -4.67 1.07
C PRO A 53 10.38 -6.20 1.11
N GLU A 54 10.89 -6.86 2.16
CA GLU A 54 10.67 -8.29 2.36
C GLU A 54 9.15 -8.52 2.54
N ARG A 55 8.35 -8.20 1.52
CA ARG A 55 7.04 -8.76 1.32
C ARG A 55 7.39 -10.20 1.03
N GLY A 56 7.10 -11.07 2.00
CA GLY A 56 6.89 -12.46 1.69
C GLY A 56 5.87 -12.61 0.54
N GLU A 57 5.37 -13.83 0.34
CA GLU A 57 4.29 -14.07 -0.61
C GLU A 57 3.15 -13.05 -0.41
N ILE A 58 2.80 -12.20 -1.40
CA ILE A 58 1.74 -11.18 -1.23
C ILE A 58 0.37 -11.79 -0.91
N SER A 59 0.23 -13.08 -1.22
CA SER A 59 -0.82 -13.94 -0.71
C SER A 59 -0.36 -15.38 -0.79
N PHE A 60 -0.95 -16.21 0.05
CA PHE A 60 -0.85 -17.67 -0.03
C PHE A 60 -2.06 -18.29 0.66
N GLY A 61 -2.30 -19.57 0.40
CA GLY A 61 -3.47 -20.25 0.92
C GLY A 61 -3.53 -21.71 0.53
N GLY A 62 -4.58 -22.37 1.00
CA GLY A 62 -4.84 -23.78 0.75
C GLY A 62 -5.85 -24.35 1.74
N VAL A 63 -5.84 -25.66 1.90
CA VAL A 63 -6.68 -26.35 2.90
C VAL A 63 -6.20 -25.97 4.31
N ALA A 64 -7.12 -25.56 5.17
CA ALA A 64 -6.83 -25.18 6.55
C ALA A 64 -6.89 -26.39 7.49
N TYR A 65 -5.89 -27.27 7.45
CA TYR A 65 -5.87 -28.52 8.24
C TYR A 65 -5.93 -28.32 9.76
N VAL A 66 -5.52 -27.15 10.24
CA VAL A 66 -5.55 -26.78 11.66
C VAL A 66 -6.92 -26.30 12.14
N LEU A 67 -7.88 -26.10 11.22
CA LEU A 67 -9.22 -25.63 11.55
C LEU A 67 -10.21 -26.80 11.52
N PRO A 68 -11.11 -26.91 12.52
CA PRO A 68 -12.22 -27.85 12.44
C PRO A 68 -13.19 -27.43 11.32
N ALA A 69 -13.90 -28.38 10.73
CA ALA A 69 -14.91 -28.08 9.71
C ALA A 69 -16.05 -27.22 10.26
N LEU A 70 -16.39 -27.42 11.54
CA LEU A 70 -17.43 -26.66 12.23
C LEU A 70 -16.80 -25.49 12.99
N ALA A 71 -16.90 -24.30 12.43
CA ALA A 71 -16.43 -23.07 13.09
C ALA A 71 -17.30 -22.65 14.30
N GLY A 72 -18.54 -23.16 14.38
CA GLY A 72 -19.50 -22.70 15.39
C GLY A 72 -19.88 -21.22 15.18
N VAL A 73 -20.05 -20.79 13.93
CA VAL A 73 -20.52 -19.44 13.61
C VAL A 73 -21.98 -19.30 14.01
N SER A 74 -22.30 -18.24 14.74
CA SER A 74 -23.66 -17.79 15.00
C SER A 74 -23.82 -16.37 14.50
N VAL A 75 -24.95 -16.09 13.85
CA VAL A 75 -25.31 -14.75 13.37
C VAL A 75 -26.53 -14.27 14.15
N ALA A 76 -26.54 -13.00 14.57
CA ALA A 76 -27.69 -12.38 15.23
C ALA A 76 -28.97 -12.58 14.39
N ASP A 77 -30.08 -12.89 15.06
CA ASP A 77 -31.41 -13.14 14.47
C ASP A 77 -31.52 -14.36 13.53
N VAL A 78 -30.42 -15.03 13.20
CA VAL A 78 -30.39 -16.31 12.46
C VAL A 78 -30.11 -17.50 13.39
N GLY A 79 -29.20 -17.32 14.36
CA GLY A 79 -28.68 -18.38 15.22
C GLY A 79 -27.45 -19.07 14.61
N THR A 80 -27.20 -20.31 15.03
CA THR A 80 -26.04 -21.11 14.58
C THR A 80 -26.15 -21.45 13.10
N VAL A 81 -25.08 -21.17 12.35
CA VAL A 81 -24.98 -21.45 10.91
C VAL A 81 -24.59 -22.91 10.71
N SER A 82 -25.48 -23.67 10.07
CA SER A 82 -25.24 -25.06 9.69
C SER A 82 -24.28 -25.16 8.51
N LEU A 83 -23.32 -26.09 8.58
CA LEU A 83 -22.32 -26.36 7.55
C LEU A 83 -22.42 -27.81 7.03
N PRO A 84 -22.21 -28.07 5.73
CA PRO A 84 -21.96 -27.08 4.70
C PRO A 84 -23.16 -26.17 4.44
N VAL A 85 -22.88 -24.93 4.03
CA VAL A 85 -23.96 -24.00 3.70
C VAL A 85 -24.74 -24.51 2.49
N ARG A 86 -26.05 -24.61 2.68
CA ARG A 86 -27.05 -25.01 1.68
C ARG A 86 -28.13 -23.94 1.58
N GLU A 87 -28.99 -24.10 0.58
CA GLU A 87 -30.04 -23.13 0.23
C GLU A 87 -30.92 -22.70 1.41
N GLU A 88 -31.35 -23.61 2.28
CA GLU A 88 -32.19 -23.25 3.45
C GLU A 88 -31.48 -22.28 4.42
N MET A 89 -30.21 -22.56 4.73
CA MET A 89 -29.41 -21.71 5.61
C MET A 89 -29.01 -20.41 4.90
N ALA A 90 -28.66 -20.49 3.62
CA ALA A 90 -28.36 -19.33 2.81
C ALA A 90 -29.55 -18.36 2.75
N ALA A 91 -30.77 -18.85 2.51
CA ALA A 91 -31.98 -18.02 2.48
C ALA A 91 -32.20 -17.26 3.80
N LYS A 92 -31.91 -17.88 4.96
CA LYS A 92 -31.98 -17.21 6.28
C LYS A 92 -30.90 -16.13 6.45
N LEU A 93 -29.72 -16.36 5.88
CA LEU A 93 -28.63 -15.39 5.90
C LEU A 93 -28.92 -14.23 4.93
N GLU A 94 -29.45 -14.48 3.75
CA GLU A 94 -29.80 -13.44 2.77
C GLU A 94 -30.83 -12.43 3.30
N THR A 95 -31.79 -12.88 4.13
CA THR A 95 -32.84 -12.01 4.68
C THR A 95 -32.33 -11.08 5.78
N THR A 96 -31.21 -11.42 6.43
CA THR A 96 -30.66 -10.68 7.59
C THR A 96 -29.35 -9.96 7.28
N GLY A 97 -28.63 -10.40 6.25
CA GLY A 97 -27.35 -9.83 5.87
C GLY A 97 -27.46 -8.47 5.18
N ASN A 98 -26.46 -7.63 5.37
CA ASN A 98 -26.38 -6.36 4.65
C ASN A 98 -26.03 -6.63 3.19
N TYR A 99 -26.99 -6.44 2.28
CA TYR A 99 -26.78 -6.61 0.85
C TYR A 99 -25.83 -5.55 0.29
N GLN A 100 -24.74 -5.97 -0.35
CA GLN A 100 -23.71 -5.10 -0.92
C GLN A 100 -23.72 -5.06 -2.46
N GLY A 101 -24.76 -5.60 -3.08
CA GLY A 101 -24.81 -5.79 -4.53
C GLY A 101 -24.16 -7.11 -4.98
N ASN A 102 -24.32 -7.45 -6.26
CA ASN A 102 -23.75 -8.65 -6.89
C ASN A 102 -23.95 -9.92 -6.06
N ALA A 103 -25.17 -10.18 -5.56
CA ALA A 103 -25.48 -11.37 -4.75
C ALA A 103 -24.47 -11.62 -3.61
N THR A 104 -24.07 -10.54 -2.92
CA THR A 104 -23.14 -10.58 -1.79
C THR A 104 -23.79 -9.95 -0.57
N TRP A 105 -23.79 -10.69 0.55
CA TRP A 105 -24.32 -10.24 1.83
C TRP A 105 -23.20 -10.23 2.88
N VAL A 106 -23.16 -9.18 3.69
CA VAL A 106 -22.11 -8.97 4.70
C VAL A 106 -22.71 -8.87 6.09
N PHE A 107 -22.10 -9.61 7.02
CA PHE A 107 -22.40 -9.60 8.44
C PHE A 107 -21.19 -8.98 9.16
N PRO A 108 -21.29 -7.73 9.64
CA PRO A 108 -20.24 -7.12 10.45
C PRO A 108 -19.96 -7.96 11.70
N SER A 109 -18.73 -7.86 12.23
CA SER A 109 -18.31 -8.66 13.38
C SER A 109 -19.19 -8.55 14.62
N TYR A 110 -19.83 -7.40 14.88
CA TYR A 110 -20.73 -7.23 16.03
C TYR A 110 -22.03 -8.04 15.93
N LEU A 111 -22.38 -8.56 14.75
CA LEU A 111 -23.52 -9.48 14.55
C LEU A 111 -23.10 -10.95 14.54
N VAL A 112 -21.79 -11.24 14.66
CA VAL A 112 -21.25 -12.59 14.49
C VAL A 112 -20.55 -13.05 15.76
N GLN A 113 -20.81 -14.28 16.17
CA GLN A 113 -20.09 -14.95 17.24
C GLN A 113 -19.49 -16.26 16.75
N ILE A 114 -18.28 -16.56 17.20
CA ILE A 114 -17.60 -17.83 16.98
C ILE A 114 -17.57 -18.58 18.31
N GLN A 115 -18.32 -19.67 18.39
CA GLN A 115 -18.57 -20.40 19.64
C GLN A 115 -17.63 -21.61 19.82
N ASN A 116 -17.02 -22.11 18.74
CA ASN A 116 -16.12 -23.25 18.82
C ASN A 116 -14.71 -22.81 19.29
N SER A 117 -14.33 -23.20 20.51
CA SER A 117 -12.99 -22.92 21.04
C SER A 117 -11.85 -23.59 20.25
N GLU A 118 -12.08 -24.75 19.63
CA GLU A 118 -11.08 -25.39 18.75
C GLU A 118 -10.81 -24.56 17.50
N TRP A 119 -11.85 -23.89 16.98
CA TRP A 119 -11.68 -22.96 15.86
C TRP A 119 -10.80 -21.78 16.27
N VAL A 120 -11.03 -21.20 17.45
CA VAL A 120 -10.21 -20.09 17.96
C VAL A 120 -8.75 -20.52 18.13
N GLY A 121 -8.49 -21.70 18.71
CA GLY A 121 -7.13 -22.25 18.82
C GLY A 121 -6.47 -22.52 17.47
N GLY A 122 -7.25 -23.02 16.50
CA GLY A 122 -6.78 -23.25 15.14
C GLY A 122 -6.44 -21.95 14.39
N ILE A 123 -7.21 -20.87 14.58
CA ILE A 123 -6.90 -19.54 14.03
C ILE A 123 -5.61 -18.99 14.62
N VAL A 124 -5.38 -19.16 15.93
CA VAL A 124 -4.10 -18.75 16.56
C VAL A 124 -2.93 -19.52 15.96
N THR A 125 -3.07 -20.84 15.76
CA THR A 125 -2.05 -21.67 15.11
C THR A 125 -1.78 -21.21 13.68
N LEU A 126 -2.85 -20.91 12.93
CA LEU A 126 -2.74 -20.41 11.56
C LEU A 126 -2.04 -19.04 11.51
N CYS A 127 -2.28 -18.17 12.50
CA CYS A 127 -1.60 -16.89 12.63
C CYS A 127 -0.08 -17.03 12.79
N THR A 128 0.41 -18.05 13.49
CA THR A 128 1.85 -18.33 13.59
C THR A 128 2.46 -18.66 12.23
N VAL A 129 1.82 -19.55 11.46
CA VAL A 129 2.26 -19.89 10.09
C VAL A 129 2.26 -18.66 9.19
N ILE A 130 1.23 -17.82 9.34
CA ILE A 130 1.09 -16.59 8.56
C ILE A 130 2.16 -15.56 8.92
N ALA A 131 2.46 -15.39 10.20
CA ALA A 131 3.51 -14.50 10.68
C ALA A 131 4.85 -14.85 10.02
N GLU A 132 5.24 -16.13 10.10
CA GLU A 132 6.50 -16.62 9.53
C GLU A 132 6.59 -16.39 8.01
N LYS A 133 5.52 -16.73 7.28
CA LYS A 133 5.48 -16.55 5.81
C LYS A 133 5.52 -15.09 5.37
N PHE A 134 5.02 -14.18 6.20
CA PHE A 134 5.14 -12.73 5.98
C PHE A 134 6.40 -12.11 6.60
N GLY A 135 7.34 -12.92 7.10
CA GLY A 135 8.64 -12.45 7.62
C GLY A 135 8.64 -12.01 9.09
N TYR A 136 7.55 -12.21 9.82
CA TYR A 136 7.44 -11.92 11.25
C TYR A 136 7.81 -13.16 12.09
N LYS A 137 9.10 -13.31 12.36
CA LYS A 137 9.63 -14.39 13.23
C LYS A 137 9.24 -14.15 14.68
N ASP A 138 8.78 -15.22 15.35
CA ASP A 138 8.43 -15.22 16.77
C ASP A 138 7.37 -14.16 17.16
N VAL A 139 6.50 -13.78 16.22
CA VAL A 139 5.40 -12.83 16.47
C VAL A 139 4.07 -13.57 16.48
N ALA A 140 3.36 -13.45 17.60
CA ALA A 140 1.96 -13.87 17.69
C ALA A 140 1.06 -12.77 17.11
N LEU A 141 0.64 -12.91 15.85
CA LEU A 141 -0.34 -12.00 15.25
C LEU A 141 -1.66 -12.05 16.03
N GLN A 142 -2.33 -10.90 16.12
CA GLN A 142 -3.61 -10.74 16.78
C GLN A 142 -4.74 -10.79 15.73
N PRO A 143 -5.47 -11.91 15.63
CA PRO A 143 -6.61 -12.02 14.73
C PRO A 143 -7.81 -11.26 15.29
N VAL A 144 -8.37 -10.34 14.51
CA VAL A 144 -9.61 -9.64 14.82
C VAL A 144 -10.66 -10.02 13.79
N LEU A 145 -11.78 -10.60 14.25
CA LEU A 145 -12.91 -10.89 13.37
C LEU A 145 -13.42 -9.57 12.76
N SER A 146 -13.38 -9.47 11.44
CA SER A 146 -13.83 -8.28 10.71
C SER A 146 -15.30 -8.43 10.29
N LYS A 147 -15.60 -9.51 9.59
CA LYS A 147 -16.93 -9.78 9.01
C LYS A 147 -17.09 -11.22 8.57
N VAL A 148 -18.32 -11.63 8.34
CA VAL A 148 -18.68 -12.81 7.56
C VAL A 148 -19.33 -12.36 6.26
N MET A 149 -19.05 -13.08 5.17
CA MET A 149 -19.58 -12.78 3.84
C MET A 149 -20.22 -14.03 3.24
N LEU A 150 -21.45 -13.88 2.75
CA LEU A 150 -22.15 -14.88 1.94
C LEU A 150 -22.16 -14.41 0.48
N TYR A 151 -21.67 -15.24 -0.41
CA TYR A 151 -21.82 -15.08 -1.85
C TYR A 151 -22.84 -16.09 -2.36
N GLY A 152 -23.93 -15.61 -2.95
CA GLY A 152 -24.93 -16.45 -3.61
C GLY A 152 -24.65 -16.64 -5.10
N PRO A 153 -25.55 -17.27 -5.84
CA PRO A 153 -25.44 -17.39 -7.29
C PRO A 153 -25.31 -16.02 -7.96
N ARG A 154 -24.35 -15.90 -8.89
CA ARG A 154 -23.88 -14.65 -9.51
C ARG A 154 -23.04 -13.74 -8.60
N GLY A 155 -22.74 -14.21 -7.40
CA GLY A 155 -21.87 -13.60 -6.41
C GLY A 155 -20.51 -13.28 -6.99
N LYS A 156 -20.07 -12.01 -6.96
CA LYS A 156 -18.73 -11.63 -7.42
C LYS A 156 -18.22 -10.36 -6.75
N VAL A 157 -16.90 -10.22 -6.75
CA VAL A 157 -16.19 -9.01 -6.31
C VAL A 157 -15.39 -8.49 -7.47
N GLU A 158 -15.72 -7.27 -7.92
CA GLU A 158 -14.92 -6.57 -8.91
C GLU A 158 -13.52 -6.27 -8.36
N LYS A 159 -12.54 -6.14 -9.25
CA LYS A 159 -11.15 -5.91 -8.84
C LYS A 159 -11.06 -4.68 -7.94
N GLN A 160 -10.66 -4.89 -6.69
CA GLN A 160 -10.50 -3.84 -5.70
C GLN A 160 -9.27 -4.10 -4.83
N GLN A 161 -8.86 -3.07 -4.09
CA GLN A 161 -7.68 -3.16 -3.25
C GLN A 161 -8.05 -3.68 -1.85
N MET A 162 -7.21 -4.56 -1.30
CA MET A 162 -7.34 -5.02 0.08
C MET A 162 -7.06 -3.85 1.05
N PRO A 163 -7.99 -3.51 1.96
CA PRO A 163 -7.80 -2.40 2.87
C PRO A 163 -6.58 -2.62 3.77
N GLY A 164 -5.83 -1.55 4.00
CA GLY A 164 -4.74 -1.50 4.96
C GLY A 164 -5.15 -0.70 6.19
N GLY A 165 -4.64 -1.11 7.35
CA GLY A 165 -4.78 -0.39 8.61
C GLY A 165 -3.43 -0.26 9.30
N GLU A 166 -3.32 0.69 10.23
CA GLU A 166 -2.12 0.84 11.05
C GLU A 166 -1.84 -0.50 11.77
N ARG A 167 -0.63 -1.05 11.57
CA ARG A 167 -0.18 -2.37 12.09
C ARG A 167 -0.95 -3.60 11.59
N CYS A 168 -1.94 -3.47 10.70
CA CYS A 168 -2.56 -4.60 10.02
C CYS A 168 -1.58 -5.14 8.98
N VAL A 169 -1.20 -6.41 9.08
CA VAL A 169 -0.18 -7.03 8.21
C VAL A 169 -0.74 -8.04 7.24
N ALA A 170 -2.00 -8.46 7.42
CA ALA A 170 -2.70 -9.33 6.51
C ALA A 170 -4.22 -9.33 6.75
N THR A 171 -4.98 -9.59 5.69
CA THR A 171 -6.35 -10.06 5.77
C THR A 171 -6.34 -11.57 5.57
N LEU A 172 -7.01 -12.30 6.46
CA LEU A 172 -7.21 -13.74 6.37
C LEU A 172 -8.67 -14.01 5.98
N GLU A 173 -8.88 -14.53 4.77
CA GLU A 173 -10.17 -15.09 4.35
C GLU A 173 -10.18 -16.59 4.63
N VAL A 174 -11.10 -17.04 5.49
CA VAL A 174 -11.35 -18.46 5.73
C VAL A 174 -12.69 -18.85 5.14
N HIS A 175 -12.63 -19.74 4.15
CA HIS A 175 -13.77 -20.26 3.42
C HIS A 175 -14.33 -21.43 4.21
N LEU A 176 -15.56 -21.28 4.69
CA LEU A 176 -16.22 -22.35 5.43
C LEU A 176 -16.73 -23.42 4.46
N PRO A 177 -16.87 -24.68 4.94
CA PRO A 177 -17.50 -25.73 4.17
C PRO A 177 -18.81 -25.27 3.53
N SER A 178 -18.87 -25.26 2.20
CA SER A 178 -20.03 -24.77 1.45
C SER A 178 -20.15 -25.51 0.12
N GLU A 179 -21.39 -25.75 -0.34
CA GLU A 179 -21.66 -26.36 -1.64
C GLU A 179 -21.79 -25.26 -2.70
N HIS A 180 -20.77 -25.07 -3.54
CA HIS A 180 -20.79 -24.09 -4.63
C HIS A 180 -19.90 -24.48 -5.82
N LEU A 181 -20.13 -23.84 -6.97
CA LEU A 181 -19.28 -23.88 -8.16
C LEU A 181 -18.81 -22.46 -8.51
N GLY A 182 -17.53 -22.28 -8.83
CA GLY A 182 -16.97 -20.95 -9.12
C GLY A 182 -16.69 -20.17 -7.84
N GLY A 183 -16.64 -18.84 -7.91
CA GLY A 183 -16.24 -18.03 -6.75
C GLY A 183 -14.74 -18.03 -6.49
N THR A 184 -13.91 -18.25 -7.52
CA THR A 184 -12.45 -18.27 -7.40
C THR A 184 -11.92 -16.95 -6.88
N LEU A 185 -11.03 -16.99 -5.89
CA LEU A 185 -10.35 -15.80 -5.39
C LEU A 185 -9.08 -15.56 -6.21
N MET A 186 -8.98 -14.39 -6.82
CA MET A 186 -7.83 -13.95 -7.61
C MET A 186 -7.09 -12.87 -6.83
N VAL A 187 -5.79 -13.01 -6.66
CA VAL A 187 -4.93 -11.99 -6.04
C VAL A 187 -3.89 -11.55 -7.07
N TYR A 188 -3.86 -10.25 -7.37
CA TYR A 188 -3.01 -9.66 -8.39
C TYR A 188 -1.76 -9.07 -7.73
N LYS A 189 -0.59 -9.39 -8.30
CA LYS A 189 0.67 -8.71 -7.95
C LYS A 189 0.66 -7.28 -8.49
N GLU A 190 1.50 -6.43 -7.89
CA GLU A 190 1.64 -5.02 -8.24
C GLU A 190 2.05 -4.80 -9.70
N ASP A 191 2.76 -5.76 -10.31
CA ASP A 191 3.16 -5.72 -11.73
C ASP A 191 1.96 -5.87 -12.69
N GLY A 192 0.78 -6.27 -12.21
CA GLY A 192 -0.42 -6.53 -13.02
C GLY A 192 -0.30 -7.73 -13.97
N LEU A 193 0.88 -8.35 -14.05
CA LEU A 193 1.21 -9.44 -14.96
C LEU A 193 1.02 -10.80 -14.29
N ASN A 194 1.24 -10.87 -12.98
CA ASN A 194 1.15 -12.10 -12.21
C ASN A 194 -0.11 -12.12 -11.34
N THR A 195 -0.94 -13.15 -11.54
CA THR A 195 -2.15 -13.37 -10.75
C THR A 195 -2.08 -14.74 -10.08
N THR A 196 -2.23 -14.78 -8.76
CA THR A 196 -2.41 -16.03 -8.03
C THR A 196 -3.89 -16.37 -7.98
N ARG A 197 -4.22 -17.61 -8.35
CA ARG A 197 -5.59 -18.10 -8.47
C ARG A 197 -5.83 -19.16 -7.40
N TYR A 198 -6.80 -18.93 -6.52
CA TYR A 198 -7.17 -19.85 -5.44
C TYR A 198 -8.51 -20.51 -5.76
N GLU A 199 -8.44 -21.73 -6.31
CA GLU A 199 -9.59 -22.59 -6.55
C GLU A 199 -9.75 -23.55 -5.38
N PHE A 200 -10.88 -23.48 -4.68
CA PHE A 200 -11.15 -24.27 -3.47
C PHE A 200 -11.84 -25.61 -3.77
N ASP A 201 -12.42 -25.73 -4.98
CA ASP A 201 -13.30 -26.82 -5.40
C ASP A 201 -12.64 -27.82 -6.36
N ARG A 202 -11.70 -27.38 -7.21
CA ARG A 202 -11.32 -28.10 -8.43
C ARG A 202 -10.49 -29.36 -8.25
N THR A 203 -9.60 -29.43 -7.26
CA THR A 203 -8.59 -30.50 -7.20
C THR A 203 -9.04 -31.75 -6.46
N ASN A 204 -9.89 -31.63 -5.42
CA ASN A 204 -10.29 -32.76 -4.57
C ASN A 204 -11.75 -32.69 -4.06
N ASN A 205 -12.57 -31.77 -4.56
CA ASN A 205 -13.94 -31.54 -4.08
C ASN A 205 -14.04 -31.35 -2.54
N THR A 206 -13.03 -30.72 -1.93
CA THR A 206 -12.94 -30.55 -0.47
C THR A 206 -13.73 -29.34 0.04
N ALA A 207 -14.15 -28.43 -0.85
CA ALA A 207 -14.85 -27.19 -0.49
C ALA A 207 -16.11 -27.42 0.36
N ALA A 208 -16.85 -28.51 0.12
CA ALA A 208 -18.06 -28.83 0.89
C ALA A 208 -17.79 -29.40 2.29
N PHE A 209 -16.54 -29.78 2.60
CA PHE A 209 -16.25 -30.56 3.81
C PHE A 209 -15.05 -30.07 4.61
N ARG A 210 -14.26 -29.15 4.05
CA ARG A 210 -13.07 -28.62 4.71
C ARG A 210 -12.93 -27.11 4.54
N PRO A 211 -12.51 -26.41 5.61
CA PRO A 211 -12.18 -25.02 5.51
C PRO A 211 -10.94 -24.84 4.64
N HIS A 212 -10.94 -23.79 3.84
CA HIS A 212 -9.78 -23.31 3.12
C HIS A 212 -9.47 -21.91 3.59
N TYR A 213 -8.23 -21.47 3.42
CA TYR A 213 -7.85 -20.12 3.78
C TYR A 213 -6.98 -19.49 2.69
N VAL A 214 -7.03 -18.16 2.64
CA VAL A 214 -6.07 -17.34 1.93
C VAL A 214 -5.70 -16.16 2.82
N ALA A 215 -4.40 -15.99 3.07
CA ALA A 215 -3.85 -14.79 3.70
C ALA A 215 -3.40 -13.83 2.60
N ILE A 216 -3.76 -12.56 2.70
CA ILE A 216 -3.53 -11.54 1.68
C ILE A 216 -2.89 -10.32 2.35
N ALA A 217 -1.74 -9.89 1.83
CA ALA A 217 -1.06 -8.70 2.31
C ALA A 217 -1.88 -7.42 2.02
N PRO A 218 -1.82 -6.40 2.90
CA PRO A 218 -2.43 -5.11 2.66
C PRO A 218 -1.97 -4.49 1.34
N GLY A 219 -2.88 -3.80 0.65
CA GLY A 219 -2.58 -3.13 -0.62
C GLY A 219 -2.60 -4.06 -1.84
N ALA A 220 -2.64 -5.39 -1.68
CA ALA A 220 -2.83 -6.30 -2.79
C ALA A 220 -4.21 -6.08 -3.45
N PHE A 221 -4.28 -6.17 -4.77
CA PHE A 221 -5.56 -6.18 -5.47
C PHE A 221 -6.12 -7.59 -5.47
N TYR A 222 -7.43 -7.71 -5.33
CA TYR A 222 -8.11 -8.98 -5.45
C TYR A 222 -9.45 -8.84 -6.17
N SER A 223 -9.94 -9.96 -6.68
CA SER A 223 -11.30 -10.09 -7.20
C SER A 223 -11.82 -11.48 -6.85
N VAL A 224 -13.14 -11.65 -6.88
CA VAL A 224 -13.80 -12.94 -6.73
C VAL A 224 -14.58 -13.16 -8.01
N GLU A 225 -14.26 -14.22 -8.74
CA GLU A 225 -15.00 -14.63 -9.92
C GLU A 225 -16.45 -14.98 -9.56
N GLU A 226 -17.30 -15.02 -10.57
CA GLU A 226 -18.71 -15.34 -10.37
C GLU A 226 -18.91 -16.73 -9.74
N VAL A 227 -19.71 -16.77 -8.67
CA VAL A 227 -20.30 -18.01 -8.13
C VAL A 227 -21.40 -18.47 -9.10
N LYS A 228 -21.14 -19.57 -9.80
CA LYS A 228 -22.03 -20.09 -10.84
C LYS A 228 -23.24 -20.83 -10.27
N SER A 229 -23.07 -21.51 -9.14
CA SER A 229 -24.15 -22.20 -8.43
C SER A 229 -23.80 -22.36 -6.95
N GLY A 230 -24.84 -22.52 -6.12
CA GLY A 230 -24.69 -22.70 -4.68
C GLY A 230 -24.26 -21.44 -3.95
N TYR A 231 -23.67 -21.62 -2.77
CA TYR A 231 -23.32 -20.52 -1.87
C TYR A 231 -21.92 -20.68 -1.32
N ARG A 232 -21.16 -19.58 -1.25
CA ARG A 232 -19.82 -19.53 -0.62
C ARG A 232 -19.88 -18.67 0.63
N LEU A 233 -19.60 -19.25 1.79
CA LEU A 233 -19.53 -18.54 3.07
C LEU A 233 -18.07 -18.34 3.51
N VAL A 234 -17.73 -17.11 3.90
CA VAL A 234 -16.36 -16.71 4.22
C VAL A 234 -16.33 -15.94 5.53
N VAL A 235 -15.43 -16.33 6.43
CA VAL A 235 -15.09 -15.58 7.64
C VAL A 235 -13.82 -14.79 7.36
N VAL A 236 -13.84 -13.48 7.62
CA VAL A 236 -12.73 -12.58 7.34
C VAL A 236 -12.15 -12.05 8.65
N TYR A 237 -10.85 -12.26 8.84
CA TYR A 237 -10.08 -11.70 9.94
C TYR A 237 -9.09 -10.65 9.42
N SER A 238 -8.91 -9.58 10.20
CA SER A 238 -7.77 -8.68 10.06
C SER A 238 -6.70 -9.09 11.06
N LEU A 239 -5.47 -9.28 10.59
CA LEU A 239 -4.35 -9.77 11.40
C LEU A 239 -3.42 -8.61 11.74
N TYR A 240 -3.30 -8.31 13.03
CA TYR A 240 -2.52 -7.20 13.53
C TYR A 240 -1.22 -7.66 14.19
N LEU A 241 -0.19 -6.82 14.09
CA LEU A 241 0.97 -6.98 14.96
C LEU A 241 0.59 -6.62 16.40
N PRO A 242 1.02 -7.41 17.40
CA PRO A 242 0.86 -7.00 18.79
C PRO A 242 1.63 -5.70 19.04
N PRO A 243 1.22 -4.84 19.98
CA PRO A 243 1.80 -3.51 20.20
C PRO A 243 3.33 -3.50 20.35
N GLU A 244 3.86 -4.55 20.98
CA GLU A 244 5.28 -4.73 21.33
C GLU A 244 6.12 -5.25 20.16
N ALA A 245 5.49 -5.92 19.19
CA ALA A 245 6.18 -6.34 17.98
C ALA A 245 6.57 -5.10 17.18
N THR A 246 7.65 -5.24 16.44
CA THR A 246 8.15 -4.15 15.60
C THR A 246 8.00 -4.50 14.15
N ILE A 247 7.55 -3.49 13.42
CA ILE A 247 7.39 -3.53 11.97
C ILE A 247 8.80 -3.69 11.36
N GLY A 248 9.09 -4.87 10.78
CA GLY A 248 10.26 -5.21 9.94
C GLY A 248 11.65 -4.92 10.52
N LYS A 249 12.28 -5.84 11.29
CA LYS A 249 13.43 -5.46 12.14
C LYS A 249 14.85 -5.92 11.80
N ALA A 250 15.11 -6.96 11.01
CA ALA A 250 16.49 -7.46 10.86
C ALA A 250 17.24 -6.83 9.66
N SER A 251 16.67 -6.84 8.46
CA SER A 251 17.29 -6.27 7.25
C SER A 251 17.10 -4.75 7.13
N MET A 252 16.02 -4.20 7.70
CA MET A 252 15.70 -2.77 7.63
C MET A 252 16.70 -1.88 8.35
N LYS A 253 17.25 -2.27 9.51
CA LYS A 253 18.22 -1.41 10.23
C LYS A 253 19.53 -1.25 9.47
N GLN A 254 20.04 -2.35 8.91
CA GLN A 254 21.25 -2.33 8.09
C GLN A 254 20.99 -1.50 6.82
N MET A 255 19.82 -1.69 6.19
CA MET A 255 19.44 -0.90 5.03
C MET A 255 19.22 0.58 5.36
N GLN A 256 18.60 0.92 6.48
CA GLN A 256 18.45 2.31 6.95
C GLN A 256 19.81 2.96 7.18
N LEU A 257 20.79 2.22 7.71
CA LEU A 257 22.15 2.72 7.91
C LEU A 257 22.88 2.90 6.56
N GLU A 258 22.75 1.96 5.63
CA GLU A 258 23.28 2.09 4.26
C GLU A 258 22.67 3.28 3.52
N PHE A 259 21.37 3.48 3.65
CA PHE A 259 20.67 4.64 3.12
C PHE A 259 21.13 5.95 3.77
N ALA A 260 21.25 5.99 5.10
CA ALA A 260 21.73 7.16 5.81
C ALA A 260 23.16 7.51 5.35
N ASN A 261 24.03 6.51 5.22
CA ASN A 261 25.38 6.71 4.69
C ASN A 261 25.36 7.23 3.25
N ALA A 262 24.49 6.71 2.38
CA ALA A 262 24.37 7.17 1.00
C ALA A 262 23.82 8.61 0.92
N ILE A 263 22.87 8.98 1.78
CA ILE A 263 22.35 10.36 1.88
C ILE A 263 23.44 11.30 2.42
N ALA A 264 24.23 10.87 3.41
CA ALA A 264 25.31 11.68 3.98
C ALA A 264 26.39 12.04 2.95
N LYS A 265 26.56 11.22 1.90
CA LYS A 265 27.50 11.46 0.80
C LYS A 265 27.04 12.53 -0.19
N LEU A 266 25.75 12.89 -0.20
CA LEU A 266 25.27 13.99 -1.05
C LEU A 266 26.10 15.24 -0.77
N SER A 267 26.28 15.59 0.50
CA SER A 267 27.03 16.78 0.92
C SER A 267 28.55 16.70 0.69
N ASP A 268 29.10 15.51 0.49
CA ASP A 268 30.55 15.27 0.51
C ASP A 268 31.13 15.06 -0.91
N GLU A 269 30.32 14.63 -1.89
CA GLU A 269 30.81 14.26 -3.24
C GLU A 269 31.08 15.44 -4.19
N ASN A 270 30.66 16.67 -3.87
CA ASN A 270 30.85 17.85 -4.73
C ASN A 270 31.78 18.92 -4.13
N ALA A 271 32.48 18.62 -3.03
CA ALA A 271 33.40 19.58 -2.40
C ALA A 271 34.68 19.85 -3.22
N ASP A 272 35.01 18.99 -4.19
CA ASP A 272 36.27 19.06 -4.96
C ASP A 272 36.15 19.69 -6.36
N ASP A 273 34.95 20.01 -6.85
CA ASP A 273 34.78 20.74 -8.11
C ASP A 273 34.15 22.12 -7.84
N LEU A 274 34.79 23.17 -8.38
CA LEU A 274 34.49 24.61 -8.34
C LEU A 274 33.02 25.03 -8.64
N ARG A 275 32.02 24.47 -7.96
CA ARG A 275 30.62 24.87 -8.10
C ARG A 275 30.31 25.99 -7.12
N SER A 276 29.65 27.02 -7.64
CA SER A 276 29.14 28.15 -6.88
C SER A 276 28.30 27.67 -5.70
N ALA A 277 28.44 28.34 -4.55
CA ALA A 277 27.82 28.04 -3.26
C ALA A 277 26.26 28.02 -3.23
N ASP A 278 25.59 28.07 -4.38
CA ASP A 278 24.13 28.18 -4.52
C ASP A 278 23.46 26.95 -5.17
N GLU A 279 24.18 25.88 -5.52
CA GLU A 279 23.53 24.63 -5.97
C GLU A 279 22.91 23.88 -4.78
N ILE A 280 21.60 24.06 -4.58
CA ILE A 280 20.82 23.25 -3.63
C ILE A 280 20.82 21.81 -4.12
N GLU A 281 21.41 20.90 -3.35
CA GLU A 281 21.39 19.47 -3.64
C GLU A 281 19.97 18.91 -3.45
N MET A 282 19.30 18.60 -4.56
CA MET A 282 17.95 18.05 -4.57
C MET A 282 17.96 16.61 -5.07
N LEU A 283 17.37 15.71 -4.28
CA LEU A 283 16.99 14.37 -4.72
C LEU A 283 15.52 14.39 -5.12
N ALA A 284 15.21 13.93 -6.34
CA ALA A 284 13.85 13.69 -6.77
C ALA A 284 13.58 12.19 -6.90
N LEU A 285 12.62 11.69 -6.13
CA LEU A 285 12.10 10.33 -6.26
C LEU A 285 10.78 10.39 -7.04
N ILE A 286 10.76 9.78 -8.22
CA ILE A 286 9.52 9.58 -8.96
C ILE A 286 8.75 8.45 -8.31
N LEU A 287 7.51 8.73 -7.92
CA LEU A 287 6.61 7.73 -7.36
C LEU A 287 6.23 6.71 -8.44
N SER A 288 6.14 5.44 -8.05
CA SER A 288 5.78 4.34 -8.95
C SER A 288 4.38 4.46 -9.54
N LYS A 289 3.46 5.16 -8.84
CA LYS A 289 2.08 5.38 -9.27
C LYS A 289 1.76 6.87 -9.38
N SER A 290 0.89 7.19 -10.34
CA SER A 290 0.24 8.49 -10.38
C SER A 290 -0.63 8.65 -9.13
N THR A 291 -0.40 9.74 -8.40
CA THR A 291 -1.10 10.03 -7.15
C THR A 291 -1.99 11.25 -7.36
N THR A 292 -3.23 11.21 -6.91
CA THR A 292 -4.13 12.36 -7.02
C THR A 292 -3.83 13.40 -5.95
N LYS A 293 -4.23 14.65 -6.20
CA LYS A 293 -4.17 15.73 -5.20
C LYS A 293 -4.86 15.36 -3.87
N THR A 294 -6.01 14.70 -3.93
CA THR A 294 -6.76 14.31 -2.72
C THR A 294 -6.02 13.25 -1.91
N GLN A 295 -5.35 12.29 -2.57
CA GLN A 295 -4.52 11.29 -1.89
C GLN A 295 -3.31 11.93 -1.21
N LEU A 296 -2.65 12.88 -1.90
CA LEU A 296 -1.54 13.63 -1.30
C LEU A 296 -1.99 14.45 -0.09
N GLN A 297 -3.12 15.15 -0.18
CA GLN A 297 -3.66 15.96 0.93
C GLN A 297 -4.04 15.13 2.16
N ALA A 298 -4.41 13.87 1.96
CA ALA A 298 -4.65 12.92 3.04
C ALA A 298 -3.35 12.34 3.63
N GLY A 299 -2.17 12.71 3.10
CA GLY A 299 -0.89 12.09 3.46
C GLY A 299 -0.80 10.61 3.05
N ALA A 300 -1.66 10.18 2.13
CA ALA A 300 -1.91 8.78 1.84
C ALA A 300 -1.08 8.29 0.65
N LEU A 301 0.23 8.16 0.83
CA LEU A 301 1.02 7.30 -0.04
C LEU A 301 0.67 5.83 0.24
N CYS A 302 0.66 5.02 -0.81
CA CYS A 302 0.39 3.58 -0.70
C CYS A 302 1.58 2.74 -1.19
N ASP A 303 1.50 1.44 -0.91
CA ASP A 303 2.36 0.40 -1.48
C ASP A 303 3.87 0.70 -1.35
N VAL A 304 4.63 0.43 -2.42
CA VAL A 304 6.09 0.64 -2.46
C VAL A 304 6.48 2.10 -2.26
N ASP A 305 5.66 3.06 -2.66
CA ASP A 305 5.95 4.48 -2.52
C ASP A 305 5.86 4.92 -1.05
N ARG A 306 4.87 4.43 -0.32
CA ARG A 306 4.78 4.59 1.14
C ARG A 306 6.00 4.01 1.83
N ASP A 307 6.36 2.79 1.47
CA ASP A 307 7.44 2.05 2.12
C ASP A 307 8.81 2.68 1.83
N ARG A 308 9.05 3.14 0.58
CA ARG A 308 10.25 3.90 0.18
C ARG A 308 10.35 5.24 0.89
N VAL A 309 9.24 6.00 0.96
CA VAL A 309 9.23 7.29 1.67
C VAL A 309 9.42 7.10 3.17
N ALA A 310 8.86 6.05 3.76
CA ALA A 310 9.11 5.69 5.16
C ALA A 310 10.59 5.33 5.40
N LEU A 311 11.19 4.51 4.53
CA LEU A 311 12.61 4.17 4.60
C LEU A 311 13.50 5.40 4.51
N ILE A 312 13.21 6.31 3.56
CA ILE A 312 13.95 7.58 3.41
C ILE A 312 13.78 8.44 4.67
N LYS A 313 12.57 8.58 5.21
CA LYS A 313 12.32 9.34 6.46
C LYS A 313 13.10 8.76 7.63
N ASP A 314 13.10 7.45 7.79
CA ASP A 314 13.79 6.78 8.90
C ASP A 314 15.30 6.87 8.78
N ALA A 315 15.85 6.64 7.57
CA ALA A 315 17.28 6.84 7.30
C ALA A 315 17.70 8.29 7.53
N ASN A 316 16.89 9.26 7.09
CA ASN A 316 17.16 10.68 7.27
C ASN A 316 17.24 11.08 8.76
N ARG A 317 16.46 10.45 9.64
CA ARG A 317 16.54 10.69 11.09
C ARG A 317 17.85 10.21 11.72
N LEU A 318 18.58 9.30 11.07
CA LEU A 318 19.89 8.83 11.54
C LEU A 318 21.02 9.82 11.24
N LEU A 319 20.77 10.81 10.37
CA LEU A 319 21.77 11.81 10.02
C LEU A 319 21.91 12.88 11.10
N PRO A 320 23.11 13.48 11.25
CA PRO A 320 23.28 14.68 12.05
C PRO A 320 22.30 15.78 11.63
N PRO A 321 21.76 16.61 12.55
CA PRO A 321 20.71 17.59 12.23
C PRO A 321 21.03 18.51 11.04
N GLY A 322 22.31 18.90 10.87
CA GLY A 322 22.75 19.74 9.75
C GLY A 322 22.84 19.03 8.39
N LYS A 323 22.77 17.70 8.36
CA LYS A 323 22.79 16.88 7.13
C LYS A 323 21.41 16.26 6.82
N GLN A 324 20.38 16.53 7.61
CA GLN A 324 19.03 16.01 7.36
C GLN A 324 18.37 16.70 6.17
N LEU A 325 17.85 15.91 5.24
CA LEU A 325 17.06 16.36 4.11
C LEU A 325 15.70 16.89 4.56
N LYS A 326 15.21 17.93 3.88
CA LYS A 326 13.82 18.36 3.95
C LYS A 326 13.04 17.65 2.84
N LEU A 327 11.99 16.93 3.22
CA LEU A 327 11.21 16.11 2.29
C LEU A 327 9.90 16.81 1.93
N TYR A 328 9.57 16.80 0.64
CA TYR A 328 8.33 17.34 0.09
C TYR A 328 7.74 16.37 -0.94
N LEU A 329 6.43 16.43 -1.14
CA LEU A 329 5.74 15.73 -2.22
C LEU A 329 5.31 16.76 -3.28
N ALA A 330 5.74 16.55 -4.52
CA ALA A 330 5.37 17.40 -5.65
C ALA A 330 4.30 16.71 -6.49
N HIS A 331 3.20 17.41 -6.74
CA HIS A 331 2.18 17.02 -7.71
C HIS A 331 2.35 17.87 -8.98
N LEU A 332 2.74 17.22 -10.07
CA LEU A 332 2.98 17.86 -11.37
C LEU A 332 1.80 17.60 -12.31
N ARG A 333 1.26 18.64 -12.93
CA ARG A 333 0.20 18.53 -13.94
C ARG A 333 0.59 19.27 -15.20
N SER A 334 0.71 18.52 -16.30
CA SER A 334 0.82 19.12 -17.63
C SER A 334 -0.57 19.42 -18.18
N SER A 335 -0.75 20.55 -18.86
CA SER A 335 -1.95 20.87 -19.63
C SER A 335 -1.58 20.93 -21.11
N ASP A 336 -2.30 20.20 -21.95
CA ASP A 336 -2.05 20.16 -23.41
C ASP A 336 -2.13 21.54 -24.10
N GLN A 337 -2.70 22.54 -23.41
CA GLN A 337 -2.90 23.90 -23.93
C GLN A 337 -1.84 24.91 -23.44
N LYS A 338 -0.98 24.55 -22.47
CA LYS A 338 0.03 25.46 -21.91
C LYS A 338 1.43 24.85 -22.02
N LYS A 339 2.44 25.65 -22.40
CA LYS A 339 3.87 25.30 -22.24
C LYS A 339 4.33 25.44 -20.77
N ALA A 340 3.47 25.08 -19.84
CA ALA A 340 3.72 25.21 -18.40
C ALA A 340 3.20 23.98 -17.67
N ILE A 341 3.93 23.57 -16.64
CA ILE A 341 3.56 22.49 -15.74
C ILE A 341 3.09 23.13 -14.42
N ASP A 342 1.85 22.86 -14.02
CA ASP A 342 1.38 23.28 -12.71
C ASP A 342 2.05 22.38 -11.66
N VAL A 343 2.66 22.98 -10.65
CA VAL A 343 3.26 22.28 -9.52
C VAL A 343 2.54 22.65 -8.23
N SER A 344 2.22 21.64 -7.42
CA SER A 344 1.76 21.83 -6.04
C SER A 344 2.64 21.03 -5.10
N TRP A 345 3.14 21.68 -4.06
CA TRP A 345 4.02 21.10 -3.05
C TRP A 345 3.24 20.80 -1.79
N TYR A 346 3.45 19.61 -1.24
CA TYR A 346 2.85 19.16 0.00
C TYR A 346 3.93 18.71 0.97
N SER A 347 3.66 18.86 2.26
CA SER A 347 4.42 18.19 3.30
C SER A 347 4.20 16.67 3.19
N PRO A 348 5.08 15.84 3.77
CA PRO A 348 4.87 14.41 3.80
C PRO A 348 3.67 13.93 4.64
N SER A 349 2.96 14.84 5.32
CA SER A 349 1.68 14.60 6.01
C SER A 349 0.47 15.12 5.24
N GLY A 350 0.68 15.70 4.04
CA GLY A 350 -0.38 16.16 3.15
C GLY A 350 -0.77 17.63 3.26
N GLU A 351 -0.10 18.40 4.10
CA GLU A 351 -0.34 19.85 4.18
C GLU A 351 0.16 20.53 2.90
N MET A 352 -0.67 21.35 2.26
CA MET A 352 -0.26 22.10 1.06
C MET A 352 0.67 23.24 1.46
N MET A 353 1.90 23.22 0.96
CA MET A 353 2.94 24.18 1.30
C MET A 353 2.97 25.36 0.33
N SER A 354 2.87 25.06 -0.97
CA SER A 354 2.88 26.07 -2.04
C SER A 354 2.34 25.50 -3.35
N SER A 355 2.00 26.39 -4.28
CA SER A 355 1.64 26.03 -5.66
C SER A 355 2.11 27.11 -6.63
N GLY A 356 2.45 26.72 -7.85
CA GLY A 356 2.89 27.63 -8.90
C GLY A 356 2.85 27.01 -10.29
N GLU A 357 3.29 27.76 -11.28
CA GLU A 357 3.46 27.30 -12.66
C GLU A 357 4.95 27.25 -13.00
N LEU A 358 5.41 26.14 -13.58
CA LEU A 358 6.77 25.97 -14.09
C LEU A 358 6.74 26.16 -15.61
N VAL A 359 7.37 27.21 -16.11
CA VAL A 359 7.46 27.46 -17.56
C VAL A 359 8.55 26.58 -18.16
N LEU A 360 8.19 25.73 -19.11
CA LEU A 360 9.16 24.92 -19.85
C LEU A 360 9.90 25.83 -20.84
N SER A 361 11.12 26.23 -20.50
CA SER A 361 12.02 26.89 -21.45
C SER A 361 12.37 25.90 -22.57
N ALA A 362 11.90 26.18 -23.78
CA ALA A 362 12.39 25.49 -24.96
C ALA A 362 13.87 25.87 -25.17
N LYS A 363 14.74 24.87 -25.24
CA LYS A 363 16.01 24.99 -25.96
C LYS A 363 15.82 24.46 -27.37
#